data_AF-A0A135S6P9-F1
#
_entry.id   AF-A0A135S6P9-F1
#
_cell.length_a   1.000
_cell.length_b   1.000
_cell.length_c   1.000
_cell.angle_alpha   90.00
_cell.angle_beta   90.00
_cell.angle_gamma   90.00
#
_symmetry.space_group_name_H-M   'P 1'
#
loop_
_entity.id
_entity.type
_entity.pdbx_description
1 polymer ?
#
loop_
_entity_poly.entity_id
_entity_poly.type
_entity_poly.pdbx_seq_one_letter_code
_entity_poly.pdbx_strand_id
1 'polypeptide(L)'
;MAVLVSERIPALPLEIRKAIIEVFCPKEQRVTARVIRRNNNCLARLYLGRRRQNTRVEGGFELRNFEMTLDKLEILNLDPLQYAAPMAEALAVMHWETKHDAFDVEFVLASSPRPTTRNRRVGEITMDNKGVGRAARGFWDNDPYYPRPAMEEDSQDTTEAKLWRKFKQVYLATSSKILKDDTLARVFIKAVELEGKKILVCPPVLQGPPRASTAISIPLRSAGKKKQRSYVDFNE
;
A
#
# COMPACT_ATOMS: atom_id res chain seq x y z
N MET A 1 5.48 20.96 18.56
CA MET A 1 4.29 21.24 17.72
C MET A 1 4.32 20.29 16.53
N ALA A 2 3.20 19.66 16.16
CA ALA A 2 3.14 18.83 14.96
C ALA A 2 2.68 19.66 13.76
N VAL A 3 3.59 19.97 12.84
CA VAL A 3 3.26 20.54 11.53
C VAL A 3 2.89 19.39 10.60
N LEU A 4 1.78 19.57 9.90
CA LEU A 4 1.26 18.64 8.93
C LEU A 4 1.66 19.17 7.54
N VAL A 5 2.10 18.31 6.61
CA VAL A 5 2.38 18.71 5.20
C VAL A 5 1.80 17.69 4.23
N SER A 6 0.96 18.16 3.32
CA SER A 6 0.40 17.53 2.10
C SER A 6 1.08 17.90 0.80
N GLU A 7 0.53 17.40 -0.30
CA GLU A 7 0.57 18.01 -1.64
C GLU A 7 -0.67 17.54 -2.42
N ARG A 8 -1.20 18.34 -3.35
CA ARG A 8 -2.18 17.83 -4.31
C ARG A 8 -1.47 17.02 -5.40
N ILE A 9 -1.53 15.71 -5.30
CA ILE A 9 -1.15 14.79 -6.38
C ILE A 9 -2.14 14.95 -7.56
N PRO A 10 -1.70 15.36 -8.77
CA PRO A 10 -2.59 15.51 -9.92
C PRO A 10 -2.87 14.17 -10.61
N ALA A 11 -4.09 14.04 -11.14
CA ALA A 11 -4.54 12.81 -11.79
C ALA A 11 -3.68 12.45 -13.02
N LEU A 12 -3.59 11.14 -13.32
CA LEU A 12 -2.90 10.62 -14.52
C LEU A 12 -3.37 11.30 -15.82
N PRO A 13 -2.48 11.45 -16.83
CA PRO A 13 -2.80 12.07 -18.11
C PRO A 13 -4.00 11.43 -18.82
N LEU A 14 -4.74 12.21 -19.61
CA LEU A 14 -5.96 11.76 -20.27
C LEU A 14 -5.76 10.49 -21.11
N GLU A 15 -4.66 10.39 -21.84
CA GLU A 15 -4.38 9.22 -22.69
C GLU A 15 -4.09 7.96 -21.86
N ILE A 16 -3.41 8.08 -20.72
CA ILE A 16 -3.24 6.96 -19.78
C ILE A 16 -4.59 6.56 -19.18
N ARG A 17 -5.45 7.52 -18.83
CA ARG A 17 -6.82 7.23 -18.33
C ARG A 17 -7.66 6.49 -19.38
N LYS A 18 -7.61 6.91 -20.65
CA LYS A 18 -8.26 6.23 -21.77
C LYS A 18 -7.72 4.80 -21.94
N ALA A 19 -6.40 4.60 -21.90
CA ALA A 19 -5.78 3.29 -22.02
C ALA A 19 -6.20 2.34 -20.89
N ILE A 20 -6.21 2.80 -19.63
CA ILE A 20 -6.68 2.00 -18.47
C ILE A 20 -8.15 1.61 -18.64
N ILE A 21 -9.02 2.52 -19.11
CA ILE A 21 -10.41 2.18 -19.45
C ILE A 21 -10.45 1.13 -20.58
N GLU A 22 -9.66 1.29 -21.64
CA GLU A 22 -9.72 0.40 -22.79
C GLU A 22 -9.27 -1.03 -22.48
N VAL A 23 -8.29 -1.19 -21.59
CA VAL A 23 -7.77 -2.50 -21.17
C VAL A 23 -8.67 -3.14 -20.11
N PHE A 24 -9.07 -2.40 -19.07
CA PHE A 24 -9.69 -3.00 -17.87
C PHE A 24 -11.18 -2.76 -17.68
N CYS A 25 -11.81 -1.86 -18.44
CA CYS A 25 -13.25 -1.61 -18.31
C CYS A 25 -14.07 -2.60 -19.16
N PRO A 26 -15.13 -3.22 -18.60
CA PRO A 26 -16.11 -4.00 -19.36
C PRO A 26 -16.62 -3.21 -20.57
N LYS A 27 -16.78 -3.88 -21.72
CA LYS A 27 -17.03 -3.22 -23.02
C LYS A 27 -18.27 -2.31 -22.97
N GLU A 28 -19.29 -2.77 -22.26
CA GLU A 28 -20.59 -2.13 -22.03
C GLU A 28 -20.45 -0.83 -21.23
N GLN A 29 -19.44 -0.77 -20.34
CA GLN A 29 -19.20 0.37 -19.47
C GLN A 29 -18.20 1.39 -20.05
N ARG A 30 -17.42 1.05 -21.09
CA ARG A 30 -16.34 1.91 -21.63
C ARG A 30 -16.80 3.32 -22.00
N VAL A 31 -17.96 3.46 -22.65
CA VAL A 31 -18.52 4.77 -23.03
C VAL A 31 -18.81 5.61 -21.80
N THR A 32 -19.55 5.04 -20.83
CA THR A 32 -19.88 5.67 -19.54
C THR A 32 -18.62 6.04 -18.74
N ALA A 33 -17.64 5.14 -18.69
CA ALA A 33 -16.38 5.33 -17.96
C ALA A 33 -15.52 6.45 -18.55
N ARG A 34 -15.59 6.70 -19.87
CA ARG A 34 -14.88 7.80 -20.56
C ARG A 34 -15.51 9.17 -20.27
N VAL A 35 -16.84 9.25 -20.09
CA VAL A 35 -17.56 10.52 -19.89
C VAL A 35 -17.80 10.90 -18.43
N ILE A 36 -17.81 9.94 -17.50
CA ILE A 36 -18.14 10.22 -16.10
C ILE A 36 -17.07 11.10 -15.42
N ARG A 37 -17.49 12.29 -14.93
CA ARG A 37 -16.56 13.29 -14.33
C ARG A 37 -15.75 12.74 -13.15
N ARG A 38 -16.23 11.69 -12.48
CA ARG A 38 -15.53 11.00 -11.38
C ARG A 38 -14.19 10.43 -11.84
N ASN A 39 -14.12 9.90 -13.07
CA ASN A 39 -12.92 9.31 -13.67
C ASN A 39 -11.87 10.35 -14.13
N ASN A 40 -12.15 11.65 -14.02
CA ASN A 40 -11.11 12.68 -14.10
C ASN A 40 -10.18 12.68 -12.88
N ASN A 41 -10.60 12.07 -11.76
CA ASN A 41 -9.72 11.78 -10.64
C ASN A 41 -9.16 10.37 -10.82
N CYS A 42 -7.91 10.26 -11.26
CA CYS A 42 -7.24 8.97 -11.45
C CYS A 42 -5.86 8.99 -10.79
N LEU A 43 -5.71 8.17 -9.75
CA LEU A 43 -4.44 7.82 -9.12
C LEU A 43 -4.38 6.30 -9.19
N ALA A 44 -3.31 5.75 -9.76
CA ALA A 44 -3.13 4.30 -9.83
C ALA A 44 -2.28 3.85 -8.63
N ARG A 45 -2.91 3.18 -7.67
CA ARG A 45 -2.28 2.69 -6.44
C ARG A 45 -1.50 1.41 -6.74
N LEU A 46 -0.19 1.42 -6.51
CA LEU A 46 0.67 0.27 -6.78
C LEU A 46 0.51 -0.80 -5.69
N TYR A 47 0.16 -2.01 -6.08
CA TYR A 47 0.04 -3.16 -5.20
C TYR A 47 0.93 -4.31 -5.69
N LEU A 48 2.23 -4.22 -5.39
CA LEU A 48 3.23 -5.21 -5.81
C LEU A 48 3.12 -6.52 -5.02
N GLY A 49 2.45 -6.51 -3.86
CA GLY A 49 2.19 -7.68 -3.03
C GLY A 49 0.80 -8.30 -3.22
N ARG A 50 0.06 -7.96 -4.28
CA ARG A 50 -1.29 -8.46 -4.56
C ARG A 50 -1.46 -8.76 -6.04
N ARG A 51 -1.93 -9.97 -6.35
CA ARG A 51 -2.61 -10.31 -7.60
C ARG A 51 -4.11 -10.35 -7.37
N ARG A 52 -4.90 -10.01 -8.38
CA ARG A 52 -6.34 -10.34 -8.44
C ARG A 52 -6.63 -11.05 -9.76
N GLN A 53 -7.49 -12.05 -9.72
CA GLN A 53 -8.26 -12.41 -10.92
C GLN A 53 -9.31 -11.31 -11.13
N ASN A 54 -9.49 -10.81 -12.36
CA ASN A 54 -10.48 -9.77 -12.69
C ASN A 54 -11.91 -10.34 -12.69
N THR A 55 -12.42 -10.69 -11.49
CA THR A 55 -13.73 -11.34 -11.29
C THR A 55 -14.84 -10.39 -10.84
N ARG A 56 -14.54 -9.13 -10.54
CA ARG A 56 -15.57 -8.13 -10.20
C ARG A 56 -16.21 -7.54 -11.44
N VAL A 57 -17.32 -8.17 -11.86
CA VAL A 57 -18.24 -7.63 -12.88
C VAL A 57 -19.31 -6.70 -12.26
N GLU A 58 -19.53 -6.79 -10.95
CA GLU A 58 -20.51 -6.00 -10.22
C GLU A 58 -20.02 -4.58 -9.90
N GLY A 59 -20.80 -3.58 -10.32
CA GLY A 59 -20.55 -2.17 -10.04
C GLY A 59 -20.05 -1.38 -11.26
N GLY A 60 -19.98 -0.05 -11.10
CA GLY A 60 -19.46 0.85 -12.13
C GLY A 60 -17.93 0.93 -12.10
N PHE A 61 -17.31 0.96 -13.28
CA PHE A 61 -15.86 1.11 -13.43
C PHE A 61 -15.37 2.51 -13.03
N GLU A 62 -14.54 2.58 -12.00
CA GLU A 62 -13.95 3.83 -11.50
C GLU A 62 -12.42 3.85 -11.66
N LEU A 63 -11.91 4.98 -12.14
CA LEU A 63 -10.47 5.30 -12.16
C LEU A 63 -9.97 5.93 -10.84
N ARG A 64 -10.90 6.33 -9.95
CA ARG A 64 -10.56 6.94 -8.66
C ARG A 64 -9.95 5.87 -7.75
N ASN A 65 -8.72 6.09 -7.31
CA ASN A 65 -7.97 5.12 -6.50
C ASN A 65 -7.86 3.75 -7.19
N PHE A 66 -7.60 3.75 -8.51
CA PHE A 66 -7.52 2.53 -9.31
C PHE A 66 -6.45 1.59 -8.75
N GLU A 67 -6.84 0.36 -8.35
CA GLU A 67 -5.88 -0.64 -7.90
C GLU A 67 -5.03 -1.14 -9.07
N MET A 68 -3.74 -0.83 -9.06
CA MET A 68 -2.74 -1.33 -10.00
C MET A 68 -1.99 -2.50 -9.36
N THR A 69 -2.62 -3.67 -9.41
CA THR A 69 -2.07 -4.94 -8.92
C THR A 69 -1.01 -5.52 -9.86
N LEU A 70 -0.23 -6.48 -9.36
CA LEU A 70 0.90 -7.07 -10.12
C LEU A 70 0.45 -7.68 -11.45
N ASP A 71 -0.70 -8.34 -11.48
CA ASP A 71 -1.34 -8.86 -12.70
C ASP A 71 -1.66 -7.76 -13.74
N LYS A 72 -2.04 -6.55 -13.29
CA LYS A 72 -2.34 -5.43 -14.19
C LYS A 72 -1.10 -4.77 -14.75
N LEU A 73 0.00 -4.74 -13.98
CA LEU A 73 1.30 -4.29 -14.48
C LEU A 73 1.78 -5.21 -15.60
N GLU A 74 1.69 -6.52 -15.41
CA GLU A 74 2.01 -7.53 -16.42
C GLU A 74 1.11 -7.41 -17.67
N ILE A 75 -0.21 -7.24 -17.51
CA ILE A 75 -1.15 -7.00 -18.63
C ILE A 75 -0.81 -5.70 -19.41
N LEU A 76 -0.33 -4.65 -18.73
CA LEU A 76 0.12 -3.42 -19.36
C LEU A 76 1.57 -3.47 -19.88
N ASN A 77 2.26 -4.61 -19.74
CA ASN A 77 3.68 -4.78 -20.04
C ASN A 77 4.58 -3.73 -19.36
N LEU A 78 4.25 -3.36 -18.11
CA LEU A 78 5.03 -2.47 -17.27
C LEU A 78 5.92 -3.30 -16.34
N ASP A 79 7.25 -3.12 -16.42
CA ASP A 79 8.18 -3.78 -15.51
C ASP A 79 7.89 -3.41 -14.04
N PRO A 80 7.49 -4.35 -13.18
CA PRO A 80 7.23 -4.05 -11.77
C PRO A 80 8.50 -3.73 -10.97
N LEU A 81 9.68 -4.19 -11.40
CA LEU A 81 10.95 -4.04 -10.67
C LEU A 81 11.40 -2.57 -10.58
N GLN A 82 11.06 -1.75 -11.57
CA GLN A 82 11.35 -0.30 -11.56
C GLN A 82 10.76 0.43 -10.34
N TYR A 83 9.64 -0.07 -9.78
CA TYR A 83 8.96 0.55 -8.64
C TYR A 83 9.47 0.03 -7.28
N ALA A 84 9.98 -1.20 -7.23
CA ALA A 84 10.41 -1.83 -5.97
C ALA A 84 11.56 -1.08 -5.28
N ALA A 85 12.49 -0.51 -6.06
CA ALA A 85 13.62 0.25 -5.54
C ALA A 85 13.22 1.56 -4.84
N PRO A 86 12.53 2.53 -5.49
CA PRO A 86 12.12 3.78 -4.83
C PRO A 86 11.14 3.55 -3.67
N MET A 87 10.32 2.50 -3.71
CA MET A 87 9.48 2.10 -2.57
C MET A 87 10.32 1.64 -1.36
N ALA A 88 11.37 0.86 -1.60
CA ALA A 88 12.30 0.42 -0.55
C ALA A 88 13.11 1.58 0.05
N GLU A 89 13.56 2.52 -0.79
CA GLU A 89 14.27 3.74 -0.36
C GLU A 89 13.37 4.61 0.52
N ALA A 90 12.15 4.91 0.05
CA ALA A 90 11.18 5.68 0.82
C ALA A 90 10.86 5.02 2.17
N LEU A 91 10.69 3.69 2.20
CA LEU A 91 10.43 2.96 3.44
C LEU A 91 11.60 3.02 4.43
N ALA A 92 12.84 2.85 3.94
CA ALA A 92 14.03 2.97 4.78
C ALA A 92 14.19 4.39 5.36
N VAL A 93 13.91 5.44 4.57
CA VAL A 93 13.89 6.83 5.04
C VAL A 93 12.79 7.04 6.10
N MET A 94 11.57 6.57 5.86
CA MET A 94 10.48 6.69 6.83
C MET A 94 10.78 5.96 8.15
N HIS A 95 11.33 4.74 8.08
CA HIS A 95 11.66 3.98 9.28
C HIS A 95 12.82 4.59 10.07
N TRP A 96 13.89 5.04 9.41
CA TRP A 96 15.17 5.29 10.09
C TRP A 96 15.57 6.77 10.19
N GLU A 97 15.35 7.57 9.15
CA GLU A 97 15.56 9.03 9.23
C GLU A 97 14.41 9.67 10.00
N THR A 98 13.16 9.38 9.62
CA THR A 98 11.99 10.05 10.20
C THR A 98 11.38 9.32 11.39
N LYS A 99 11.74 8.05 11.64
CA LYS A 99 11.29 7.25 12.80
C LYS A 99 9.77 7.05 12.84
N HIS A 100 9.19 6.64 11.71
CA HIS A 100 7.77 6.32 11.55
C HIS A 100 7.55 4.86 11.14
N ASP A 101 6.39 4.27 11.46
CA ASP A 101 6.03 2.88 11.10
C ASP A 101 5.61 2.69 9.63
N ALA A 102 5.49 3.79 8.87
CA ALA A 102 4.94 3.82 7.51
C ALA A 102 3.55 3.16 7.37
N PHE A 103 2.77 3.15 8.47
CA PHE A 103 1.36 2.76 8.44
C PHE A 103 0.52 3.80 7.67
N ASP A 104 -0.50 3.31 6.94
CA ASP A 104 -1.37 4.07 6.03
C ASP A 104 -0.63 4.82 4.90
N VAL A 105 0.58 4.36 4.52
CA VAL A 105 1.32 4.90 3.36
C VAL A 105 0.90 4.21 2.07
N GLU A 106 0.46 5.02 1.09
CA GLU A 106 0.05 4.56 -0.23
C GLU A 106 1.03 5.05 -1.32
N PHE A 107 1.52 4.14 -2.16
CA PHE A 107 2.34 4.49 -3.33
C PHE A 107 1.46 4.60 -4.58
N VAL A 108 1.55 5.71 -5.32
CA VAL A 108 0.69 6.00 -6.47
C VAL A 108 1.47 6.45 -7.70
N LEU A 109 1.04 5.98 -8.87
CA LEU A 109 1.36 6.59 -10.16
C LEU A 109 0.35 7.70 -10.45
N ALA A 110 0.87 8.85 -10.86
CA ALA A 110 0.16 10.10 -11.03
C ALA A 110 0.83 10.97 -12.11
N SER A 111 0.22 12.12 -12.45
CA SER A 111 0.95 13.14 -13.18
C SER A 111 1.98 13.82 -12.27
N SER A 112 3.02 14.43 -12.84
CA SER A 112 3.94 15.26 -12.07
C SER A 112 3.21 16.46 -11.44
N PRO A 113 3.36 16.74 -10.12
CA PRO A 113 2.78 17.91 -9.50
C PRO A 113 3.39 19.21 -10.05
N ARG A 114 2.56 20.25 -10.14
CA ARG A 114 3.05 21.63 -10.05
C ARG A 114 3.04 21.99 -8.56
N PRO A 115 4.15 22.49 -7.98
CA PRO A 115 4.40 22.46 -6.54
C PRO A 115 3.32 23.19 -5.74
N THR A 116 2.49 22.45 -4.99
CA THR A 116 1.39 22.96 -4.15
C THR A 116 1.05 22.06 -2.95
N THR A 117 1.50 22.44 -1.74
CA THR A 117 1.38 21.64 -0.50
C THR A 117 0.01 21.71 0.22
N ARG A 118 -0.41 20.65 0.96
CA ARG A 118 -1.63 20.61 1.83
C ARG A 118 -1.54 19.82 3.17
N ASN A 119 -2.24 18.69 3.47
CA ASN A 119 -2.20 18.01 4.82
C ASN A 119 -2.65 16.50 4.99
N ARG A 120 -1.86 15.58 5.62
CA ARG A 120 -2.28 14.35 6.45
C ARG A 120 -1.13 13.60 7.21
N ARG A 121 -1.40 12.56 8.07
CA ARG A 121 -0.50 11.99 9.15
C ARG A 121 -0.09 10.50 9.01
N VAL A 122 1.07 10.11 9.61
CA VAL A 122 1.61 8.74 9.86
C VAL A 122 1.96 8.58 11.37
N GLY A 123 2.27 7.38 11.89
CA GLY A 123 2.61 7.13 13.31
C GLY A 123 4.11 7.02 13.64
N GLU A 124 4.53 7.55 14.79
CA GLU A 124 5.93 7.49 15.30
C GLU A 124 6.31 6.10 15.84
N ILE A 125 7.59 5.71 15.71
CA ILE A 125 8.19 4.50 16.32
C ILE A 125 9.44 4.79 17.15
N THR A 126 9.75 3.89 18.08
CA THR A 126 11.00 3.84 18.84
C THR A 126 12.10 3.13 18.05
N MET A 127 13.37 3.43 18.32
CA MET A 127 14.52 2.78 17.66
C MET A 127 14.94 1.51 18.41
N ASP A 128 13.98 0.63 18.68
CA ASP A 128 14.15 -0.60 19.46
C ASP A 128 13.25 -1.73 18.91
N ASN A 129 13.30 -2.90 19.54
CA ASN A 129 12.50 -4.06 19.13
C ASN A 129 10.97 -3.79 19.19
N LYS A 130 10.50 -2.87 20.05
CA LYS A 130 9.08 -2.50 20.13
C LYS A 130 8.66 -1.66 18.91
N GLY A 131 9.51 -0.74 18.48
CA GLY A 131 9.32 0.04 17.26
C GLY A 131 9.41 -0.80 15.99
N VAL A 132 10.34 -1.76 15.92
CA VAL A 132 10.39 -2.76 14.83
C VAL A 132 9.09 -3.57 14.78
N GLY A 133 8.55 -4.00 15.92
CA GLY A 133 7.25 -4.67 15.99
C GLY A 133 6.09 -3.81 15.43
N ARG A 134 6.08 -2.50 15.70
CA ARG A 134 5.10 -1.57 15.12
C ARG A 134 5.30 -1.37 13.61
N ALA A 135 6.52 -1.22 13.12
CA ALA A 135 6.81 -1.10 11.69
C ALA A 135 6.44 -2.39 10.91
N ALA A 136 6.75 -3.56 11.47
CA ALA A 136 6.35 -4.85 10.88
C ALA A 136 4.81 -5.00 10.85
N ARG A 137 4.10 -4.63 11.93
CA ARG A 137 2.64 -4.57 11.93
C ARG A 137 2.13 -3.56 10.89
N GLY A 138 2.71 -2.36 10.81
CA GLY A 138 2.33 -1.34 9.82
C GLY A 138 2.47 -1.85 8.38
N PHE A 139 3.55 -2.56 8.07
CA PHE A 139 3.76 -3.22 6.79
C PHE A 139 2.66 -4.25 6.44
N TRP A 140 2.19 -5.03 7.42
CA TRP A 140 1.20 -6.11 7.20
C TRP A 140 -0.26 -5.65 7.27
N ASP A 141 -0.59 -4.75 8.20
CA ASP A 141 -1.93 -4.17 8.40
C ASP A 141 -2.29 -3.15 7.30
N ASN A 142 -1.29 -2.53 6.67
CA ASN A 142 -1.50 -1.83 5.40
C ASN A 142 -2.05 -2.81 4.35
N ASP A 143 -2.87 -2.29 3.43
CA ASP A 143 -3.05 -2.97 2.14
C ASP A 143 -1.65 -3.32 1.55
N PRO A 144 -1.53 -4.43 0.79
CA PRO A 144 -0.26 -4.97 0.27
C PRO A 144 0.30 -4.12 -0.90
N TYR A 145 0.57 -2.84 -0.64
CA TYR A 145 1.29 -1.93 -1.52
C TYR A 145 2.68 -2.48 -1.82
N TYR A 146 3.40 -2.86 -0.76
CA TYR A 146 4.75 -3.42 -0.79
C TYR A 146 4.78 -4.84 -1.38
N PRO A 147 5.86 -5.25 -2.06
CA PRO A 147 6.12 -6.66 -2.37
C PRO A 147 6.09 -7.49 -1.08
N ARG A 148 5.29 -8.56 -1.05
CA ARG A 148 5.35 -9.55 0.04
C ARG A 148 6.53 -10.49 -0.20
N PRO A 149 7.12 -11.09 0.85
CA PRO A 149 8.18 -12.07 0.64
C PRO A 149 7.65 -13.30 -0.11
N ALA A 150 8.37 -13.75 -1.14
CA ALA A 150 8.15 -15.05 -1.76
C ALA A 150 8.65 -16.15 -0.82
N MET A 151 7.91 -17.26 -0.73
CA MET A 151 8.03 -18.21 0.39
C MET A 151 8.47 -19.61 0.01
N GLU A 152 8.65 -19.90 -1.28
CA GLU A 152 9.16 -21.18 -1.78
C GLU A 152 10.59 -21.00 -2.27
N GLU A 153 11.51 -21.87 -1.85
CA GLU A 153 12.91 -21.84 -2.26
C GLU A 153 13.07 -22.14 -3.77
N ASP A 154 12.17 -22.96 -4.33
CA ASP A 154 12.09 -23.28 -5.76
C ASP A 154 11.52 -22.12 -6.61
N SER A 155 10.90 -21.12 -5.99
CA SER A 155 10.23 -20.01 -6.69
C SER A 155 11.14 -18.83 -7.05
N GLN A 156 12.47 -19.00 -6.98
CA GLN A 156 13.46 -17.93 -7.07
C GLN A 156 13.43 -17.11 -8.38
N ASP A 157 12.82 -17.65 -9.45
CA ASP A 157 12.62 -16.97 -10.73
C ASP A 157 11.23 -16.33 -10.92
N THR A 158 10.32 -16.44 -9.95
CA THR A 158 9.01 -15.76 -10.01
C THR A 158 9.15 -14.23 -9.94
N THR A 159 8.18 -13.50 -10.52
CA THR A 159 8.11 -12.03 -10.44
C THR A 159 8.12 -11.56 -8.98
N GLU A 160 7.37 -12.22 -8.11
CA GLU A 160 7.29 -11.96 -6.68
C GLU A 160 8.64 -12.16 -5.96
N ALA A 161 9.36 -13.26 -6.23
CA ALA A 161 10.70 -13.49 -5.66
C ALA A 161 11.72 -12.46 -6.15
N LYS A 162 11.67 -12.11 -7.46
CA LYS A 162 12.48 -11.03 -8.05
C LYS A 162 12.20 -9.67 -7.39
N LEU A 163 10.93 -9.34 -7.16
CA LEU A 163 10.48 -8.12 -6.49
C LEU A 163 10.93 -8.05 -5.03
N TRP A 164 10.69 -9.10 -4.25
CA TRP A 164 11.11 -9.14 -2.84
C TRP A 164 12.63 -9.04 -2.70
N ARG A 165 13.39 -9.78 -3.53
CA ARG A 165 14.86 -9.70 -3.57
C ARG A 165 15.36 -8.30 -3.90
N LYS A 166 14.78 -7.63 -4.89
CA LYS A 166 15.15 -6.24 -5.25
C LYS A 166 14.81 -5.26 -4.13
N PHE A 167 13.62 -5.38 -3.55
CA PHE A 167 13.17 -4.58 -2.41
C PHE A 167 14.10 -4.74 -1.20
N LYS A 168 14.38 -5.98 -0.77
CA LYS A 168 15.27 -6.34 0.35
C LYS A 168 16.69 -5.81 0.13
N GLN A 169 17.25 -5.95 -1.07
CA GLN A 169 18.57 -5.42 -1.42
C GLN A 169 18.65 -3.90 -1.23
N VAL A 170 17.69 -3.16 -1.81
CA VAL A 170 17.69 -1.69 -1.78
C VAL A 170 17.36 -1.17 -0.38
N TYR A 171 16.39 -1.77 0.31
CA TYR A 171 16.01 -1.40 1.67
C TYR A 171 17.20 -1.52 2.63
N LEU A 172 17.91 -2.65 2.61
CA LEU A 172 19.09 -2.86 3.44
C LEU A 172 20.19 -1.84 3.09
N ALA A 173 20.53 -1.68 1.81
CA ALA A 173 21.58 -0.76 1.37
C ALA A 173 21.30 0.72 1.74
N THR A 174 20.04 1.15 1.67
CA THR A 174 19.64 2.51 2.10
C THR A 174 19.62 2.62 3.62
N SER A 175 19.15 1.60 4.32
CA SER A 175 19.19 1.55 5.79
C SER A 175 20.61 1.66 6.34
N SER A 176 21.58 0.95 5.74
CA SER A 176 22.99 1.01 6.15
C SER A 176 23.62 2.39 5.98
N LYS A 177 23.19 3.17 4.99
CA LYS A 177 23.66 4.56 4.80
C LYS A 177 23.11 5.49 5.88
N ILE A 178 21.86 5.30 6.28
CA ILE A 178 21.16 6.10 7.31
C ILE A 178 21.69 5.77 8.70
N LEU A 179 21.63 4.49 9.09
CA LEU A 179 21.94 4.02 10.44
C LEU A 179 23.46 3.92 10.70
N LYS A 180 24.27 3.77 9.64
CA LYS A 180 25.70 3.38 9.68
C LYS A 180 25.96 1.96 10.21
N ASP A 181 24.90 1.19 10.41
CA ASP A 181 24.88 -0.26 10.63
C ASP A 181 23.69 -0.89 9.89
N ASP A 182 23.58 -2.23 9.87
CA ASP A 182 22.46 -2.93 9.21
C ASP A 182 21.61 -3.80 10.14
N THR A 183 21.85 -3.74 11.46
CA THR A 183 21.27 -4.62 12.48
C THR A 183 19.76 -4.50 12.52
N LEU A 184 19.23 -3.30 12.75
CA LEU A 184 17.78 -3.06 12.81
C LEU A 184 17.09 -3.34 11.46
N ALA A 185 17.79 -3.09 10.36
CA ALA A 185 17.29 -3.34 9.01
C ALA A 185 17.16 -4.85 8.72
N ARG A 186 18.15 -5.65 9.13
CA ARG A 186 18.10 -7.12 9.07
C ARG A 186 17.02 -7.70 9.99
N VAL A 187 16.86 -7.16 11.21
CA VAL A 187 15.80 -7.59 12.14
C VAL A 187 14.42 -7.30 11.56
N PHE A 188 14.19 -6.12 10.97
CA PHE A 188 12.93 -5.78 10.27
C PHE A 188 12.64 -6.77 9.13
N ILE A 189 13.60 -6.99 8.22
CA ILE A 189 13.43 -7.92 7.10
C ILE A 189 13.10 -9.34 7.60
N LYS A 190 13.81 -9.83 8.63
CA LYS A 190 13.56 -11.15 9.23
C LYS A 190 12.17 -11.22 9.86
N ALA A 191 11.70 -10.16 10.52
CA ALA A 191 10.35 -10.10 11.09
C ALA A 191 9.26 -10.16 10.01
N VAL A 192 9.44 -9.43 8.89
CA VAL A 192 8.52 -9.47 7.74
C VAL A 192 8.50 -10.87 7.09
N GLU A 193 9.67 -11.50 6.91
CA GLU A 193 9.78 -12.86 6.37
C GLU A 193 9.14 -13.92 7.29
N LEU A 194 9.28 -13.79 8.60
CA LEU A 194 8.63 -14.70 9.57
C LEU A 194 7.11 -14.53 9.60
N GLU A 195 6.59 -13.30 9.56
CA GLU A 195 5.16 -13.05 9.60
C GLU A 195 4.45 -13.52 8.33
N GLY A 196 5.09 -13.37 7.16
CA GLY A 196 4.56 -13.90 5.90
C GLY A 196 4.39 -15.43 5.91
N LYS A 197 5.28 -16.16 6.61
CA LYS A 197 5.15 -17.62 6.77
C LYS A 197 3.91 -17.99 7.58
N LYS A 198 3.59 -17.23 8.64
CA LYS A 198 2.39 -17.46 9.46
C LYS A 198 1.09 -17.26 8.67
N ILE A 199 1.03 -16.21 7.85
CA ILE A 199 -0.16 -15.84 7.07
C ILE A 199 -0.50 -16.91 6.00
N LEU A 200 0.49 -17.65 5.50
CA LEU A 200 0.27 -18.80 4.61
C LEU A 200 -0.27 -20.04 5.34
N VAL A 201 0.16 -20.28 6.59
CA VAL A 201 -0.29 -21.42 7.40
C VAL A 201 -1.69 -21.20 7.97
N CYS A 202 -1.97 -19.98 8.44
CA CYS A 202 -3.28 -19.58 8.96
C CYS A 202 -3.70 -18.25 8.31
N PRO A 203 -4.43 -18.28 7.17
CA PRO A 203 -4.93 -17.07 6.54
C PRO A 203 -5.86 -16.31 7.50
N PRO A 204 -5.57 -15.05 7.87
CA PRO A 204 -6.48 -14.26 8.68
C PRO A 204 -7.76 -14.04 7.87
N VAL A 205 -8.91 -14.28 8.48
CA VAL A 205 -10.20 -13.94 7.87
C VAL A 205 -10.27 -12.42 7.75
N LEU A 206 -9.91 -11.89 6.59
CA LEU A 206 -10.01 -10.47 6.21
C LEU A 206 -11.49 -10.06 6.05
N GLN A 207 -12.23 -10.11 7.16
CA GLN A 207 -13.42 -9.31 7.33
C GLN A 207 -12.97 -7.84 7.38
N GLY A 208 -13.00 -7.20 6.21
CA GLY A 208 -13.09 -5.74 6.16
C GLY A 208 -14.26 -5.28 7.04
N PRO A 209 -14.21 -4.06 7.60
CA PRO A 209 -15.21 -3.59 8.56
C PRO A 209 -16.63 -3.86 8.03
N PRO A 210 -17.51 -4.47 8.84
CA PRO A 210 -18.79 -4.97 8.36
C PRO A 210 -19.54 -3.85 7.64
N ARG A 211 -19.92 -4.10 6.39
CA ARG A 211 -20.73 -3.16 5.62
C ARG A 211 -22.01 -2.92 6.41
N ALA A 212 -22.17 -1.73 6.97
CA ALA A 212 -23.43 -1.30 7.54
C ALA A 212 -24.47 -1.33 6.42
N SER A 213 -25.38 -2.29 6.48
CA SER A 213 -26.51 -2.38 5.56
C SER A 213 -27.31 -1.09 5.68
N THR A 214 -27.23 -0.23 4.66
CA THR A 214 -27.83 1.12 4.70
C THR A 214 -29.35 1.04 4.53
N ALA A 215 -30.05 0.64 5.58
CA ALA A 215 -31.48 0.90 5.72
C ALA A 215 -31.68 2.42 5.84
N ILE A 216 -32.52 2.97 4.95
CA ILE A 216 -32.78 4.40 4.86
C ILE A 216 -33.47 4.89 6.14
N SER A 217 -32.84 5.82 6.85
CA SER A 217 -33.49 6.63 7.89
C SER A 217 -32.75 7.95 8.11
N ILE A 218 -33.51 8.98 8.44
CA ILE A 218 -33.12 10.40 8.45
C ILE A 218 -32.29 10.72 9.71
N PRO A 219 -31.21 11.52 9.64
CA PRO A 219 -30.33 11.75 10.78
C PRO A 219 -30.90 12.74 11.79
N LEU A 220 -31.11 12.30 13.03
CA LEU A 220 -31.22 13.18 14.20
C LEU A 220 -29.87 13.25 14.94
N ARG A 221 -29.47 14.44 15.39
CA ARG A 221 -28.20 14.67 16.09
C ARG A 221 -28.17 14.00 17.46
N SER A 222 -27.08 13.32 17.80
CA SER A 222 -26.66 13.11 19.19
C SER A 222 -25.14 12.95 19.28
N ALA A 223 -24.58 13.25 20.46
CA ALA A 223 -23.15 13.36 20.69
C ALA A 223 -22.59 12.22 21.55
N GLY A 224 -21.34 11.84 21.28
CA GLY A 224 -20.43 11.23 22.25
C GLY A 224 -20.54 9.72 22.48
N LYS A 225 -19.43 9.02 22.22
CA LYS A 225 -18.75 8.11 23.17
C LYS A 225 -17.47 7.55 22.52
N LYS A 226 -16.30 7.87 23.08
CA LYS A 226 -15.04 7.22 22.71
C LYS A 226 -15.10 5.77 23.23
N LYS A 227 -15.00 4.77 22.35
CA LYS A 227 -14.75 3.38 22.77
C LYS A 227 -13.27 3.22 23.11
N GLN A 228 -12.96 3.18 24.40
CA GLN A 228 -11.70 2.66 24.91
C GLN A 228 -11.71 1.14 24.72
N ARG A 229 -10.65 0.58 24.12
CA ARG A 229 -10.43 -0.87 24.01
C ARG A 229 -9.20 -1.21 24.85
N SER A 230 -9.37 -2.07 25.85
CA SER A 230 -8.25 -2.69 26.56
C SER A 230 -7.65 -3.79 25.70
N TYR A 231 -6.34 -4.01 25.85
CA TYR A 231 -5.64 -5.20 25.39
C TYR A 231 -4.71 -5.66 26.52
N VAL A 232 -4.41 -6.95 26.53
CA VAL A 232 -3.59 -7.60 27.55
C VAL A 232 -2.12 -7.25 27.32
N ASP A 233 -1.40 -6.88 28.37
CA ASP A 233 0.04 -6.67 28.32
C ASP A 233 0.77 -7.99 28.09
N PHE A 234 1.77 -7.97 27.18
CA PHE A 234 2.75 -9.03 27.06
C PHE A 234 4.05 -8.58 27.73
N ASN A 235 4.12 -8.84 29.04
CA ASN A 235 5.37 -8.93 29.79
C ASN A 235 5.52 -10.37 30.27
N GLU A 236 6.30 -11.16 29.54
CA GLU A 236 7.32 -12.11 30.03
C GLU A 236 8.11 -12.65 28.83
#